data_AF-A0A2G9HAJ4-F1
#
_entry.id   AF-A0A2G9HAJ4-F1
#
_cell.length_a   1.000
_cell.length_b   1.000
_cell.length_c   1.000
_cell.angle_alpha   90.00
_cell.angle_beta   90.00
_cell.angle_gamma   90.00
#
_symmetry.space_group_name_H-M   'P 1'
#
loop_
_entity.id
_entity.type
_entity.pdbx_description
1 polymer ?
#
loop_
_entity_poly.entity_id
_entity_poly.type
_entity_poly.pdbx_seq_one_letter_code
_entity_poly.pdbx_strand_id
1 'polypeptide(L)'
;MCFYLDPQLSPKLAFVQFPKKFHNMTEHDIYDGQINYYWRRWLGLDRLGGPSISGCNLYLKGKALYGTNNSKNDVDLNHLRKSFGSSNELIKSIYKDSKTYLPNDGKITSAIEKDAQLLASCTYDSHSEWGKEVGFIYFSVVGEANTRENFTLSREDFCVD
;
A
#
# COMPACT_ATOMS: atom_id res chain seq x y z
N MET A 1 -0.95 5.00 15.31
CA MET A 1 0.50 4.83 15.05
C MET A 1 1.15 3.66 15.78
N CYS A 2 0.68 3.24 16.97
CA CYS A 2 1.34 2.23 17.80
C CYS A 2 1.71 0.92 17.08
N PHE A 3 0.83 0.40 16.22
CA PHE A 3 1.08 -0.83 15.44
C PHE A 3 2.35 -0.78 14.57
N TYR A 4 2.74 0.41 14.11
CA TYR A 4 3.93 0.61 13.27
C TYR A 4 5.20 0.90 14.07
N LEU A 5 5.05 1.31 15.32
CA LEU A 5 6.15 1.57 16.25
C LEU A 5 6.58 0.30 16.99
N ASP A 6 5.72 -0.72 17.03
CA ASP A 6 6.02 -2.02 17.61
C ASP A 6 7.10 -2.76 16.79
N PRO A 7 8.27 -3.07 17.37
CA PRO A 7 9.36 -3.75 16.67
C PRO A 7 9.02 -5.17 16.19
N GLN A 8 8.09 -5.86 16.85
CA GLN A 8 7.71 -7.24 16.52
C GLN A 8 6.61 -7.27 15.46
N LEU A 9 5.61 -6.41 15.61
CA LEU A 9 4.45 -6.38 14.70
C LEU A 9 4.78 -5.63 13.40
N SER A 10 5.48 -4.50 13.49
CA SER A 10 5.70 -3.61 12.35
C SER A 10 6.30 -4.35 11.16
N PRO A 11 7.40 -5.11 11.26
CA PRO A 11 8.00 -5.78 10.09
C PRO A 11 7.03 -6.72 9.35
N LYS A 12 6.06 -7.31 10.07
CA LYS A 12 5.09 -8.27 9.53
C LYS A 12 3.80 -7.62 9.03
N LEU A 13 3.64 -6.32 9.24
CA LEU A 13 2.39 -5.59 9.01
C LEU A 13 2.44 -4.82 7.69
N ALA A 14 1.55 -5.15 6.76
CA ALA A 14 1.40 -4.42 5.50
C ALA A 14 0.53 -3.16 5.67
N PHE A 15 -0.63 -3.29 6.31
CA PHE A 15 -1.59 -2.20 6.48
C PHE A 15 -2.40 -2.34 7.77
N VAL A 16 -3.05 -1.25 8.18
CA VAL A 16 -4.02 -1.21 9.29
C VAL A 16 -5.28 -0.54 8.78
N GLN A 17 -6.39 -1.28 8.79
CA GLN A 17 -7.72 -0.78 8.46
C GLN A 17 -8.42 -0.32 9.74
N PHE A 18 -8.87 0.93 9.77
CA PHE A 18 -9.63 1.48 10.89
C PHE A 18 -11.14 1.42 10.62
N PRO A 19 -11.96 1.25 11.67
CA PRO A 19 -13.41 1.33 11.57
C PRO A 19 -13.89 2.64 10.94
N LYS A 20 -14.78 2.53 9.96
CA LYS A 20 -15.52 3.65 9.37
C LYS A 20 -16.79 3.85 10.19
N LYS A 21 -16.90 5.00 10.84
CA LYS A 21 -18.09 5.42 11.58
C LYS A 21 -18.74 6.57 10.84
N PHE A 22 -20.03 6.43 10.56
CA PHE A 22 -20.84 7.48 9.96
C PHE A 22 -21.54 8.29 11.05
N HIS A 23 -21.72 9.58 10.81
CA HIS A 23 -22.42 10.49 11.72
C HIS A 23 -23.87 10.70 11.27
N ASN A 24 -24.70 11.24 12.16
CA ASN A 24 -26.11 11.57 11.92
C ASN A 24 -26.96 10.35 11.51
N MET A 25 -26.67 9.20 12.11
CA MET A 25 -27.47 7.99 11.94
C MET A 25 -28.74 8.09 12.77
N THR A 26 -29.87 7.72 12.18
CA THR A 26 -31.14 7.56 12.90
C THR A 26 -31.01 6.45 13.93
N GLU A 27 -31.66 6.59 15.09
CA GLU A 27 -31.74 5.54 16.12
C GLU A 27 -32.27 4.22 15.54
N HIS A 28 -33.25 4.32 14.65
CA HIS A 28 -33.85 3.22 13.91
C HIS A 28 -33.13 3.03 12.57
N ASP A 29 -31.88 2.58 12.61
CA ASP A 29 -31.04 2.32 11.44
C ASP A 29 -31.45 1.03 10.70
N ILE A 30 -32.61 1.05 10.05
CA ILE A 30 -33.15 -0.11 9.31
C ILE A 30 -32.30 -0.54 8.11
N TYR A 31 -31.37 0.32 7.66
CA TYR A 31 -30.48 0.05 6.54
C TYR A 31 -29.10 -0.45 6.97
N ASP A 32 -28.84 -0.60 8.28
CA ASP A 32 -27.53 -0.93 8.86
C ASP A 32 -26.39 -0.05 8.30
N GLY A 33 -26.68 1.25 8.13
CA GLY A 33 -25.71 2.22 7.61
C GLY A 33 -24.53 2.47 8.55
N GLN A 34 -24.62 2.03 9.81
CA GLN A 34 -23.48 2.01 10.74
C GLN A 34 -22.44 0.94 10.39
N ILE A 35 -22.79 -0.09 9.61
CA ILE A 35 -21.88 -1.15 9.15
C ILE A 35 -21.25 -1.92 10.35
N ASN A 36 -21.94 -1.95 11.50
CA ASN A 36 -21.38 -2.51 12.75
C ASN A 36 -21.09 -4.01 12.66
N TYR A 37 -21.93 -4.75 11.94
CA TYR A 37 -21.76 -6.19 11.72
C TYR A 37 -20.43 -6.51 11.03
N TYR A 38 -20.10 -5.80 9.95
CA TYR A 38 -18.86 -6.00 9.20
C TYR A 38 -17.63 -5.71 10.06
N TRP A 39 -17.66 -4.65 10.86
CA TRP A 39 -16.56 -4.33 11.78
C TRP A 39 -16.32 -5.40 12.83
N ARG A 40 -17.38 -5.95 13.44
CA ARG A 40 -17.24 -7.07 14.39
C ARG A 40 -16.66 -8.31 13.72
N ARG A 41 -17.13 -8.64 12.53
CA ARG A 41 -16.60 -9.78 11.75
C ARG A 41 -15.12 -9.62 11.43
N TRP A 42 -14.72 -8.43 11.00
CA TRP A 42 -13.34 -8.11 10.64
C TRP A 42 -12.38 -8.15 11.83
N LEU A 43 -12.82 -7.74 13.01
CA LEU A 43 -12.06 -7.95 14.25
C LEU A 43 -11.79 -9.44 14.52
N GLY A 44 -12.76 -10.31 14.21
CA GLY A 44 -12.58 -11.77 14.30
C GLY A 44 -11.59 -12.34 13.28
N LEU A 45 -11.39 -11.67 12.14
CA LEU A 45 -10.45 -12.08 11.09
C LEU A 45 -9.01 -11.63 11.34
N ASP A 46 -8.75 -10.83 12.38
CA ASP A 46 -7.42 -10.27 12.66
C ASP A 46 -6.32 -11.35 12.72
N ARG A 47 -6.64 -12.52 13.29
CA ARG A 47 -5.72 -13.67 13.39
C ARG A 47 -5.66 -14.56 12.13
N LEU A 48 -6.57 -14.39 11.18
CA LEU A 48 -6.69 -15.21 9.97
C LEU A 48 -6.34 -14.40 8.70
N GLY A 49 -5.42 -13.44 8.84
CA GLY A 49 -4.96 -12.59 7.74
C GLY A 49 -5.52 -11.17 7.76
N GLY A 50 -6.41 -10.83 8.68
CA GLY A 50 -6.89 -9.46 8.87
C GLY A 50 -8.09 -9.04 8.01
N PRO A 51 -8.58 -7.81 8.21
CA PRO A 51 -9.72 -7.24 7.48
C PRO A 51 -9.43 -7.02 5.99
N SER A 52 -10.50 -6.93 5.19
CA SER A 52 -10.39 -6.44 3.82
C SER A 52 -10.04 -4.95 3.79
N ILE A 53 -9.44 -4.49 2.70
CA ILE A 53 -9.22 -3.05 2.46
C ILE A 53 -10.56 -2.43 2.06
N SER A 54 -10.97 -1.37 2.76
CA SER A 54 -12.29 -0.73 2.63
C SER A 54 -12.24 0.68 1.99
N GLY A 55 -11.17 0.99 1.25
CA GLY A 55 -10.99 2.25 0.52
C GLY A 55 -10.73 3.51 1.33
N CYS A 56 -11.25 3.58 2.55
CA CYS A 56 -11.11 4.71 3.47
C CYS A 56 -10.47 4.27 4.79
N ASN A 57 -9.94 5.22 5.56
CA ASN A 57 -9.43 5.00 6.92
C ASN A 57 -8.38 3.87 7.01
N LEU A 58 -7.48 3.84 6.03
CA LEU A 58 -6.41 2.86 5.90
C LEU A 58 -5.06 3.54 6.09
N TYR A 59 -4.16 2.88 6.83
CA TYR A 59 -2.74 3.18 6.77
C TYR A 59 -2.04 2.01 6.07
N LEU A 60 -1.26 2.29 5.04
CA LEU A 60 -0.57 1.29 4.22
C LEU A 60 0.93 1.57 4.23
N LYS A 61 1.77 0.54 4.36
CA LYS A 61 3.20 0.68 4.15
C LYS A 61 3.51 0.80 2.66
N GLY A 62 4.25 1.84 2.27
CA GLY A 62 4.71 2.00 0.89
C GLY A 62 5.45 0.77 0.35
N LYS A 63 6.29 0.13 1.17
CA LYS A 63 6.95 -1.13 0.80
C LYS A 63 5.99 -2.26 0.41
N ALA A 64 4.86 -2.37 1.12
CA ALA A 64 3.85 -3.37 0.81
C ALA A 64 3.13 -3.03 -0.50
N LEU A 65 2.82 -1.74 -0.72
CA LEU A 65 2.22 -1.25 -1.97
C LEU A 65 3.05 -1.57 -3.22
N TYR A 66 4.37 -1.52 -3.08
CA TYR A 66 5.31 -1.75 -4.19
C TYR A 66 5.62 -3.22 -4.46
N GLY A 67 5.23 -4.15 -3.57
CA GLY A 67 5.49 -5.58 -3.76
C GLY A 67 6.98 -5.97 -3.76
N THR A 68 7.87 -5.11 -3.27
CA THR A 68 9.32 -5.36 -3.33
C THR A 68 9.74 -6.32 -2.22
N ASN A 69 10.13 -7.55 -2.57
CA ASN A 69 10.73 -8.48 -1.61
C ASN A 69 12.11 -7.96 -1.19
N ASN A 70 12.37 -7.88 0.12
CA ASN A 70 13.54 -7.21 0.73
C ASN A 70 14.93 -7.85 0.44
N SER A 71 15.07 -8.65 -0.61
CA SER A 71 16.37 -9.18 -1.05
C SER A 71 17.18 -8.05 -1.70
N LYS A 72 17.93 -7.30 -0.89
CA LYS A 72 18.81 -6.21 -1.34
C LYS A 72 19.98 -6.69 -2.22
N ASN A 73 20.19 -8.00 -2.34
CA ASN A 73 21.44 -8.57 -2.84
C ASN A 73 21.42 -8.92 -4.33
N ASP A 74 20.27 -8.89 -5.00
CA ASP A 74 20.20 -9.19 -6.45
C ASP A 74 19.02 -8.50 -7.14
N VAL A 75 18.89 -7.18 -6.93
CA VAL A 75 17.80 -6.41 -7.54
C VAL A 75 18.22 -5.99 -8.95
N ASP A 76 17.68 -6.67 -9.96
CA ASP A 76 17.85 -6.29 -11.36
C ASP A 76 17.22 -4.90 -11.62
N LEU A 77 18.06 -3.91 -11.92
CA LEU A 77 17.63 -2.55 -12.27
C LEU A 77 16.72 -2.54 -13.50
N ASN A 78 16.88 -3.49 -14.43
CA ASN A 78 16.00 -3.60 -15.58
C ASN A 78 14.61 -4.06 -15.17
N HIS A 79 14.52 -5.01 -14.24
CA HIS A 79 13.24 -5.41 -13.65
C HIS A 79 12.56 -4.24 -12.94
N LEU A 80 13.27 -3.46 -12.12
CA LEU A 80 12.68 -2.28 -11.48
C LEU A 80 12.17 -1.24 -12.48
N ARG A 81 12.89 -1.01 -13.57
CA ARG A 81 12.44 -0.11 -14.64
C ARG A 81 11.20 -0.63 -15.35
N LYS A 82 11.10 -1.94 -15.55
CA LYS A 82 9.89 -2.56 -16.08
C LYS A 82 8.71 -2.40 -15.13
N SER A 83 8.92 -2.63 -13.82
CA SER A 83 7.84 -2.57 -12.83
C SER A 83 7.38 -1.14 -12.54
N PHE A 84 8.31 -0.22 -12.24
CA PHE A 84 8.01 1.14 -11.74
C PHE A 84 8.05 2.24 -12.81
N GLY A 85 8.54 1.93 -14.01
CA GLY A 85 8.67 2.89 -15.11
C GLY A 85 10.04 3.55 -15.21
N SER A 86 10.10 4.68 -15.93
CA SER A 86 11.35 5.32 -16.35
C SER A 86 11.94 6.32 -15.34
N SER A 87 11.23 6.65 -14.25
CA SER A 87 11.71 7.60 -13.24
C SER A 87 12.90 7.03 -12.46
N ASN A 88 14.06 7.67 -12.63
CA ASN A 88 15.26 7.29 -11.89
C ASN A 88 15.18 7.73 -10.42
N GLU A 89 14.50 8.84 -10.09
CA GLU A 89 14.39 9.30 -8.70
C GLU A 89 13.44 8.42 -7.89
N LEU A 90 12.31 7.98 -8.47
CA LEU A 90 11.43 7.01 -7.84
C LEU A 90 12.16 5.69 -7.56
N ILE A 91 12.85 5.12 -8.57
CA ILE A 91 13.60 3.86 -8.41
C ILE A 91 14.67 3.98 -7.32
N LYS A 92 15.42 5.09 -7.29
CA LYS A 92 16.41 5.32 -6.22
C LYS A 92 15.74 5.44 -4.84
N SER A 93 14.57 6.04 -4.74
CA SER A 93 13.84 6.19 -3.48
C SER A 93 13.37 4.86 -2.90
N ILE A 94 12.94 3.94 -3.77
CA ILE A 94 12.53 2.59 -3.40
C ILE A 94 13.75 1.79 -2.91
N TYR A 95 14.88 1.89 -3.61
CA TYR A 95 16.12 1.18 -3.25
C TYR A 95 16.71 1.63 -1.91
N LYS A 96 16.64 2.93 -1.57
CA LYS A 96 17.28 3.50 -0.37
C LYS A 96 16.51 3.31 0.94
N ASP A 97 15.46 2.50 0.96
CA ASP A 97 14.79 2.09 2.21
C ASP A 97 14.26 3.29 3.02
N SER A 98 13.50 4.17 2.37
CA SER A 98 12.59 5.18 2.94
C SER A 98 13.02 5.94 4.22
N LYS A 99 14.31 6.06 4.54
CA LYS A 99 14.78 7.08 5.47
C LYS A 99 14.83 8.36 4.67
N THR A 100 13.70 9.08 4.74
CA THR A 100 13.49 10.47 4.31
C THR A 100 14.39 10.87 3.14
N TYR A 101 13.87 10.74 1.93
CA TYR A 101 14.47 11.25 0.70
C TYR A 101 14.49 12.80 0.64
N LEU A 102 14.44 13.46 1.80
CA LEU A 102 14.76 14.87 1.88
C LEU A 102 16.29 14.95 1.80
N PRO A 103 16.85 15.66 0.81
CA PRO A 103 18.26 16.04 0.85
C PRO A 103 18.55 16.66 2.22
N ASN A 104 19.75 16.48 2.77
CA ASN A 104 20.11 17.02 4.10
C ASN A 104 19.82 18.53 4.27
N ASP A 105 19.64 19.26 3.17
CA ASP A 105 19.31 20.69 3.12
C ASP A 105 17.80 21.01 2.97
N GLY A 106 16.91 20.01 2.86
CA GLY A 106 15.46 20.19 2.72
C GLY A 106 14.99 20.89 1.43
N LYS A 107 15.90 21.20 0.50
CA LYS A 107 15.58 21.91 -0.73
C LYS A 107 15.03 20.96 -1.80
N ILE A 108 13.82 21.26 -2.26
CA ILE A 108 13.27 20.70 -3.50
C ILE A 108 14.15 21.15 -4.65
N THR A 109 14.75 20.19 -5.36
CA THR A 109 15.56 20.49 -6.54
C THR A 109 14.66 20.55 -7.77
N SER A 110 15.08 21.31 -8.78
CA SER A 110 14.39 21.33 -10.08
C SER A 110 14.32 19.95 -10.74
N ALA A 111 15.19 19.01 -10.34
CA ALA A 111 15.14 17.62 -10.77
C ALA A 111 13.97 16.85 -10.14
N ILE A 112 13.74 17.00 -8.83
CA ILE A 112 12.61 16.35 -8.12
C ILE A 112 11.27 16.89 -8.65
N GLU A 113 11.18 18.19 -8.92
CA GLU A 113 9.96 18.80 -9.46
C GLU A 113 9.62 18.27 -10.86
N LYS A 114 10.61 18.21 -11.76
CA LYS A 114 10.43 17.62 -13.09
C LYS A 114 10.07 16.15 -13.04
N ASP A 115 10.66 15.40 -12.11
CA ASP A 115 10.34 13.99 -11.91
C ASP A 115 8.91 13.80 -11.39
N ALA A 116 8.46 14.64 -10.45
CA ALA A 116 7.07 14.64 -9.98
C ALA A 116 6.07 14.96 -11.11
N GLN A 117 6.39 15.90 -12.00
CA GLN A 117 5.57 16.19 -13.20
C GLN A 117 5.51 14.99 -14.15
N LEU A 118 6.64 14.28 -14.34
CA LEU A 118 6.69 13.06 -15.14
C LEU A 118 5.82 11.96 -14.52
N LEU A 119 5.93 11.74 -13.21
CA LEU A 119 5.14 10.73 -12.47
C LEU A 119 3.63 11.03 -12.52
N ALA A 120 3.25 12.30 -12.52
CA ALA A 120 1.85 12.71 -12.62
C ALA A 120 1.29 12.68 -14.05
N SER A 121 2.10 12.35 -15.05
CA SER A 121 1.65 12.30 -16.44
C SER A 121 0.75 11.09 -16.70
N CYS A 122 -0.26 11.26 -17.55
CA CYS A 122 -1.20 10.18 -17.89
C CYS A 122 -0.55 9.02 -18.65
N THR A 123 0.61 9.23 -19.25
CA THR A 123 1.34 8.20 -20.01
C THR A 123 2.35 7.44 -19.17
N TYR A 124 2.61 7.87 -17.93
CA TYR A 124 3.66 7.29 -17.10
C TYR A 124 3.46 5.78 -16.89
N ASP A 125 2.24 5.38 -16.53
CA ASP A 125 1.92 3.99 -16.21
C ASP A 125 1.86 3.08 -17.45
N SER A 126 1.77 3.65 -18.66
CA SER A 126 1.44 2.92 -19.90
C SER A 126 2.43 1.81 -20.26
N HIS A 127 3.70 1.95 -19.87
CA HIS A 127 4.77 1.00 -20.18
C HIS A 127 5.37 0.35 -18.92
N SER A 128 4.56 0.25 -17.88
CA SER A 128 4.98 -0.30 -16.59
C SER A 128 3.99 -1.36 -16.07
N GLU A 129 4.29 -1.92 -14.89
CA GLU A 129 3.41 -2.85 -14.19
C GLU A 129 2.53 -2.18 -13.12
N TRP A 130 2.51 -0.84 -13.10
CA TRP A 130 1.53 -0.07 -12.32
C TRP A 130 0.11 -0.48 -12.70
N GLY A 131 -0.70 -0.78 -11.68
CA GLY A 131 -2.07 -1.22 -11.88
C GLY A 131 -2.25 -2.69 -12.22
N LYS A 132 -1.16 -3.43 -12.45
CA LYS A 132 -1.22 -4.88 -12.76
C LYS A 132 -0.65 -5.69 -11.59
N GLU A 133 0.61 -5.43 -11.26
CA GLU A 133 1.35 -6.11 -10.20
C GLU A 133 1.83 -5.13 -9.11
N VAL A 134 1.98 -3.84 -9.47
CA VAL A 134 2.44 -2.79 -8.56
C VAL A 134 1.29 -1.82 -8.28
N GLY A 135 1.13 -1.43 -7.02
CA GLY A 135 0.13 -0.45 -6.64
C GLY A 135 -1.27 -1.04 -6.47
N PHE A 136 -2.29 -0.21 -6.67
CA PHE A 136 -3.69 -0.65 -6.69
C PHE A 136 -4.03 -1.27 -8.03
N ILE A 137 -4.71 -2.41 -8.03
CA ILE A 137 -5.04 -3.13 -9.27
C ILE A 137 -6.08 -2.36 -10.09
N TYR A 138 -5.74 -2.03 -11.33
CA TYR A 138 -6.61 -1.42 -12.31
C TYR A 138 -7.55 -2.48 -12.92
N PHE A 139 -8.69 -2.05 -13.48
CA PHE A 139 -9.68 -2.92 -14.13
C PHE A 139 -10.51 -3.83 -13.22
N SER A 140 -10.47 -3.64 -11.90
CA SER A 140 -11.47 -4.20 -10.99
C SER A 140 -12.46 -3.11 -10.55
N VAL A 141 -13.75 -3.44 -10.61
CA VAL A 141 -14.83 -2.62 -10.03
C VAL A 141 -14.62 -2.45 -8.52
N VAL A 142 -13.95 -3.41 -7.87
CA VAL A 142 -13.60 -3.39 -6.45
C VAL A 142 -12.07 -3.53 -6.30
N GLY A 143 -11.32 -2.64 -6.96
CA GLY A 143 -9.86 -2.64 -6.95
C GLY A 143 -9.26 -2.71 -5.54
N GLU A 144 -9.89 -2.06 -4.57
CA GLU A 144 -9.48 -2.05 -3.16
C GLU A 144 -9.48 -3.45 -2.53
N ALA A 145 -10.54 -4.23 -2.72
CA ALA A 145 -10.65 -5.57 -2.16
C ALA A 145 -9.68 -6.54 -2.84
N ASN A 146 -9.53 -6.45 -4.17
CA ASN A 146 -8.64 -7.34 -4.92
C ASN A 146 -7.16 -7.03 -4.67
N THR A 147 -6.81 -5.77 -4.39
CA THR A 147 -5.42 -5.42 -4.04
C THR A 147 -4.96 -6.13 -2.77
N ARG A 148 -5.87 -6.43 -1.83
CA ARG A 148 -5.53 -7.24 -0.64
C ARG A 148 -5.08 -8.65 -1.00
N GLU A 149 -5.70 -9.31 -1.97
CA GLU A 149 -5.31 -10.68 -2.35
C GLU A 149 -3.85 -10.71 -2.85
N ASN A 150 -3.45 -9.71 -3.63
CA ASN A 150 -2.07 -9.54 -4.07
C ASN A 150 -1.09 -9.18 -2.93
N PHE A 151 -1.52 -8.37 -1.94
CA PHE A 151 -0.70 -8.14 -0.73
C PHE A 151 -0.62 -9.36 0.19
N THR A 152 -1.55 -10.31 0.06
CA THR A 152 -1.52 -11.57 0.82
C THR A 152 -0.61 -12.59 0.14
N LEU A 153 -0.52 -12.57 -1.20
CA LEU A 153 0.41 -13.40 -1.98
C LEU A 153 1.88 -12.99 -1.79
N SER A 154 2.20 -11.73 -1.50
CA SER A 154 3.57 -11.34 -1.07
C SER A 154 3.91 -11.74 0.37
N ARG A 155 2.96 -12.37 1.06
CA ARG A 155 3.12 -13.01 2.37
C ARG A 155 3.27 -14.52 2.20
N GLU A 156 4.07 -14.96 1.22
CA GLU A 156 4.62 -16.31 1.28
C GLU A 156 5.43 -16.43 2.58
N ASP A 157 5.19 -17.54 3.28
CA ASP A 157 5.77 -17.94 4.56
C ASP A 157 5.19 -17.29 5.83
N PHE A 158 3.97 -17.66 6.20
CA PHE A 158 3.62 -17.96 7.60
C PHE A 158 2.42 -18.93 7.67
N CYS A 159 2.59 -20.13 7.14
CA CYS A 159 2.04 -21.34 7.76
C CYS A 159 3.19 -21.99 8.52
N VAL A 160 3.27 -21.79 9.83
CA VAL A 160 4.01 -22.69 10.73
C VAL A 160 3.22 -22.78 12.03
N ASP A 161 2.63 -23.97 12.21
CA ASP A 161 2.20 -24.69 13.42
C ASP A 161 1.42 -23.96 14.53
#